data_AF-A0AAC9TWU1-F1
#
_entry.id   AF-A0AAC9TWU1-F1
#
_cell.length_a   1.000
_cell.length_b   1.000
_cell.length_c   1.000
_cell.angle_alpha   90.00
_cell.angle_beta   90.00
_cell.angle_gamma   90.00
#
_symmetry.space_group_name_H-M   'P 1'
#
loop_
_entity.id
_entity.type
_entity.pdbx_description
1 polymer ?
#
loop_
_entity_poly.entity_id
_entity_poly.type
_entity_poly.pdbx_seq_one_letter_code
_entity_poly.pdbx_strand_id
1 'polypeptide(L)'
;MQVTWKRVSLAVAILFFIGYIISVWWSIEPDGIEPHQLNNESGHKIVGYATTTSLILTMETLLDKNGGWLSNDVMPPSLFMDNMPAFEFGAIEQARDLALIMRKEFSRSQSQSTADKDLLAAHSKLNIEHTSWLVPSAEGEYRDAIKLLKLYRARIADTNNPDAQFYARADNLNEWLKEVQKRLGSMSQRLSASVGQERINTDLAGETEASQSTPNLASQQIKTSWWKIDDVFYETRGATWALLNFMKAIEVDFADVLKKKNAEVSLQQIIRELEETQQSVWSPIVLNGSGFGIVANHSLVMANYISRANAAVIDLTNLLTQG
;
A
#
# COMPACT_ATOMS: atom_id res chain seq x y z
N MET A 1 -21.66 -14.77 48.64
CA MET A 1 -22.29 -15.08 47.33
C MET A 1 -21.44 -16.14 46.65
N GLN A 2 -21.86 -17.41 46.64
CA GLN A 2 -21.08 -18.48 45.99
C GLN A 2 -21.15 -18.27 44.48
N VAL A 3 -20.04 -17.83 43.89
CA VAL A 3 -19.91 -17.74 42.44
C VAL A 3 -19.87 -19.18 41.92
N THR A 4 -20.97 -19.64 41.33
CA THR A 4 -21.04 -20.97 40.74
C THR A 4 -20.21 -21.01 39.47
N TRP A 5 -19.54 -22.14 39.19
CA TRP A 5 -18.74 -22.35 37.97
C TRP A 5 -19.50 -21.93 36.69
N LYS A 6 -20.82 -22.15 36.65
CA LYS A 6 -21.72 -21.71 35.57
C LYS A 6 -21.75 -20.19 35.35
N ARG A 7 -21.62 -19.38 36.41
CA ARG A 7 -21.56 -17.90 36.31
C ARG A 7 -20.20 -17.44 35.80
N VAL A 8 -19.11 -18.11 36.21
CA VAL A 8 -17.76 -17.82 35.68
C VAL A 8 -17.68 -18.16 34.19
N SER A 9 -18.14 -19.35 33.79
CA SER A 9 -18.12 -19.77 32.39
C SER A 9 -18.98 -18.86 31.51
N LEU A 10 -20.14 -18.41 32.00
CA LEU A 10 -20.98 -17.46 31.30
C LEU A 10 -20.31 -16.09 31.15
N ALA A 11 -19.67 -15.57 32.21
CA ALA A 11 -18.94 -14.30 32.14
C ALA A 11 -17.78 -14.35 31.15
N VAL A 12 -17.02 -15.46 31.13
CA VAL A 12 -15.93 -15.69 30.17
C VAL A 12 -16.47 -15.76 28.74
N ALA A 13 -17.56 -16.49 28.51
CA ALA A 13 -18.19 -16.56 27.18
C ALA A 13 -18.68 -15.20 26.68
N ILE A 14 -19.28 -14.39 27.56
CA ILE A 14 -19.69 -13.02 27.25
C ILE A 14 -18.47 -12.16 26.89
N LEU A 15 -17.38 -12.26 27.65
CA LEU A 15 -16.17 -11.50 27.37
C LEU A 15 -15.54 -11.88 26.01
N PHE A 16 -15.49 -13.17 25.68
CA PHE A 16 -15.06 -13.62 24.35
C PHE A 16 -15.99 -13.13 23.24
N PHE A 17 -17.30 -13.14 23.46
CA PHE A 17 -18.27 -12.66 22.48
C PHE A 17 -18.14 -11.15 22.24
N ILE A 18 -17.94 -10.36 23.29
CA ILE A 18 -17.65 -8.92 23.18
C ILE A 18 -16.32 -8.71 22.44
N GLY A 19 -15.27 -9.46 22.82
CA GLY A 19 -13.97 -9.40 22.14
C GLY A 19 -14.08 -9.70 20.64
N TYR A 20 -14.86 -10.72 20.26
CA TYR A 20 -15.13 -11.05 18.86
C TYR A 20 -15.84 -9.92 18.10
N ILE A 21 -16.87 -9.30 18.69
CA ILE A 21 -17.56 -8.16 18.07
C ILE A 21 -16.58 -6.99 17.86
N ILE A 22 -15.73 -6.71 18.84
CA ILE A 22 -14.71 -5.67 18.74
C ILE A 22 -13.72 -6.01 17.61
N SER A 23 -13.22 -7.25 17.54
CA SER A 23 -12.35 -7.69 16.46
C SER A 23 -12.98 -7.53 15.08
N VAL A 24 -14.25 -7.91 14.91
CA VAL A 24 -14.96 -7.73 13.64
C VAL A 24 -15.06 -6.25 13.27
N TRP A 25 -15.35 -5.38 14.26
CA TRP A 25 -15.45 -3.94 14.04
C TRP A 25 -14.09 -3.29 13.71
N TRP A 26 -13.01 -3.73 14.35
CA TRP A 26 -11.63 -3.28 14.09
C TRP A 26 -11.05 -3.83 12.78
N SER A 27 -11.61 -4.93 12.26
CA SER A 27 -11.23 -5.51 10.95
C SER A 27 -11.92 -4.84 9.75
N ILE A 28 -12.79 -3.84 9.97
CA ILE A 28 -13.40 -3.11 8.86
C ILE A 28 -12.33 -2.27 8.16
N GLU A 29 -12.08 -2.58 6.90
CA GLU A 29 -11.15 -1.85 6.04
C GLU A 29 -11.66 -0.41 5.80
N PRO A 30 -10.78 0.59 5.81
CA PRO A 30 -11.16 1.97 5.52
C PRO A 30 -11.52 2.16 4.05
N ASP A 31 -12.45 3.09 3.77
CA ASP A 31 -12.78 3.50 2.42
C ASP A 31 -11.59 4.22 1.74
N GLY A 32 -11.61 4.26 0.40
CA GLY A 32 -10.62 5.01 -0.38
C GLY A 32 -10.82 6.52 -0.27
N ILE A 33 -9.80 7.29 -0.66
CA ILE A 33 -9.89 8.75 -0.68
C ILE A 33 -10.79 9.21 -1.83
N GLU A 34 -11.70 10.13 -1.52
CA GLU A 34 -12.60 10.75 -2.48
C GLU A 34 -11.93 11.91 -3.23
N PRO A 35 -12.24 12.13 -4.53
CA PRO A 35 -11.56 13.15 -5.34
C PRO A 35 -11.65 14.58 -4.78
N HIS A 36 -12.72 14.91 -4.07
CA HIS A 36 -12.90 16.25 -3.49
C HIS A 36 -11.89 16.55 -2.37
N GLN A 37 -11.39 15.52 -1.67
CA GLN A 37 -10.41 15.67 -0.58
C GLN A 37 -9.00 15.98 -1.10
N LEU A 38 -8.74 15.75 -2.40
CA LEU A 38 -7.45 16.01 -3.05
C LEU A 38 -7.33 17.47 -3.53
N ASN A 39 -8.42 18.22 -3.51
CA ASN A 39 -8.45 19.60 -3.97
C ASN A 39 -8.07 20.57 -2.84
N ASN A 40 -7.38 21.65 -3.21
CA ASN A 40 -7.11 22.75 -2.30
C ASN A 40 -8.38 23.59 -2.07
N GLU A 41 -8.64 24.00 -0.82
CA GLU A 41 -9.77 24.85 -0.43
C GLU A 41 -9.80 26.19 -1.18
N SER A 42 -8.62 26.71 -1.57
CA SER A 42 -8.49 27.97 -2.31
C SER A 42 -8.92 27.90 -3.79
N GLY A 43 -9.28 26.71 -4.31
CA GLY A 43 -9.68 26.48 -5.70
C GLY A 43 -8.56 26.62 -6.75
N HIS A 44 -7.36 27.01 -6.35
CA HIS A 44 -6.18 27.08 -7.22
C HIS A 44 -5.48 25.73 -7.26
N LYS A 45 -5.19 25.25 -8.48
CA LYS A 45 -4.44 23.99 -8.68
C LYS A 45 -2.98 24.22 -8.34
N ILE A 46 -2.50 23.51 -7.31
CA ILE A 46 -1.10 23.55 -6.86
C ILE A 46 -0.50 22.18 -7.16
N VAL A 47 0.53 22.15 -7.99
CA VAL A 47 1.18 20.90 -8.41
C VAL A 47 1.84 20.24 -7.20
N GLY A 48 1.57 18.96 -7.00
CA GLY A 48 2.08 18.17 -5.87
C GLY A 48 1.18 18.19 -4.64
N TYR A 49 0.15 19.05 -4.62
CA TYR A 49 -0.77 19.15 -3.49
C TYR A 49 -1.60 17.88 -3.35
N ALA A 50 -2.15 17.35 -4.45
CA ALA A 50 -3.00 16.17 -4.42
C ALA A 50 -2.21 14.94 -3.94
N THR A 51 -1.02 14.71 -4.49
CA THR A 51 -0.13 13.58 -4.16
C THR A 51 0.28 13.63 -2.69
N THR A 52 0.70 14.80 -2.21
CA THR A 52 1.07 14.99 -0.80
C THR A 52 -0.13 14.81 0.12
N THR A 53 -1.30 15.35 -0.27
CA THR A 53 -2.54 15.21 0.50
C THR A 53 -2.98 13.75 0.57
N SER A 54 -2.85 13.00 -0.52
CA SER A 54 -3.18 11.58 -0.54
C SER A 54 -2.28 10.77 0.39
N LEU A 55 -0.97 11.05 0.42
CA LEU A 55 -0.06 10.41 1.39
C LEU A 55 -0.44 10.75 2.84
N ILE A 56 -0.77 12.01 3.12
CA ILE A 56 -1.23 12.46 4.44
C ILE A 56 -2.51 11.71 4.84
N LEU A 57 -3.53 11.76 4.00
CA LEU A 57 -4.85 11.20 4.29
C LEU A 57 -4.81 9.66 4.36
N THR A 58 -4.06 8.99 3.50
CA THR A 58 -3.86 7.53 3.59
C THR A 58 -3.27 7.16 4.95
N MET A 59 -2.24 7.90 5.40
CA MET A 59 -1.62 7.65 6.70
C MET A 59 -2.55 8.02 7.87
N GLU A 60 -3.27 9.14 7.81
CA GLU A 60 -4.23 9.54 8.84
C GLU A 60 -5.36 8.51 8.98
N THR A 61 -5.98 8.12 7.87
CA THR A 61 -7.03 7.11 7.84
C THR A 61 -6.53 5.77 8.40
N LEU A 62 -5.29 5.39 8.09
CA LEU A 62 -4.72 4.14 8.59
C LEU A 62 -4.42 4.16 10.10
N LEU A 63 -4.08 5.33 10.66
CA LEU A 63 -3.85 5.53 12.09
C LEU A 63 -5.15 5.74 12.89
N ASP A 64 -6.15 6.38 12.28
CA ASP A 64 -7.37 6.82 12.95
C ASP A 64 -8.59 5.91 12.66
N LYS A 65 -8.40 4.82 11.91
CA LYS A 65 -9.42 3.78 11.68
C LYS A 65 -9.90 3.14 12.99
N ASN A 66 -10.98 2.36 12.91
CA ASN A 66 -11.51 1.63 14.06
C ASN A 66 -10.41 0.74 14.68
N GLY A 67 -10.13 0.95 15.97
CA GLY A 67 -9.07 0.24 16.69
C GLY A 67 -7.69 0.90 16.63
N GLY A 68 -7.49 1.97 15.85
CA GLY A 68 -6.21 2.64 15.72
C GLY A 68 -5.20 1.81 14.91
N TRP A 69 -3.90 1.98 15.19
CA TRP A 69 -2.82 1.19 14.58
C TRP A 69 -2.62 -0.13 15.34
N LEU A 70 -3.10 -1.24 14.79
CA LEU A 70 -3.16 -2.52 15.50
C LEU A 70 -1.84 -3.31 15.46
N SER A 71 -0.97 -3.04 14.47
CA SER A 71 0.27 -3.82 14.27
C SER A 71 1.25 -3.73 15.44
N ASN A 72 1.18 -2.67 16.25
CA ASN A 72 2.00 -2.52 17.45
C ASN A 72 1.21 -2.65 18.76
N ASP A 73 -0.07 -3.06 18.70
CA ASP A 73 -0.89 -3.22 19.90
C ASP A 73 -0.51 -4.50 20.66
N VAL A 74 -0.47 -4.39 21.98
CA VAL A 74 -0.08 -5.48 22.90
C VAL A 74 -1.23 -5.98 23.78
N MET A 75 -2.47 -5.52 23.52
CA MET A 75 -3.64 -5.85 24.34
C MET A 75 -4.70 -6.63 23.55
N PRO A 76 -5.42 -7.60 24.15
CA PRO A 76 -6.57 -8.22 23.52
C PRO A 76 -7.66 -7.19 23.17
N PRO A 77 -8.40 -7.36 22.05
CA PRO A 77 -8.37 -8.53 21.17
C PRO A 77 -7.34 -8.49 20.04
N SER A 78 -6.55 -7.42 19.86
CA SER A 78 -5.64 -7.25 18.71
C SER A 78 -4.59 -8.35 18.58
N LEU A 79 -4.12 -8.90 19.71
CA LEU A 79 -3.16 -10.02 19.75
C LEU A 79 -3.62 -11.29 18.99
N PHE A 80 -4.92 -11.42 18.75
CA PHE A 80 -5.51 -12.56 18.03
C PHE A 80 -5.91 -12.20 16.60
N MET A 81 -5.57 -11.00 16.15
CA MET A 81 -5.91 -10.47 14.82
C MET A 81 -4.62 -10.37 14.00
N ASP A 82 -4.65 -10.91 12.79
CA ASP A 82 -3.53 -10.93 11.85
C ASP A 82 -3.86 -10.22 10.53
N ASN A 83 -5.10 -10.35 10.05
CA ASN A 83 -5.57 -9.73 8.80
C ASN A 83 -5.39 -8.21 8.75
N MET A 84 -5.86 -7.47 9.76
CA MET A 84 -5.74 -6.00 9.76
C MET A 84 -4.28 -5.53 9.96
N PRO A 85 -3.48 -6.13 10.86
CA PRO A 85 -2.03 -5.87 10.87
C PRO A 85 -1.32 -6.15 9.53
N ALA A 86 -1.69 -7.23 8.82
CA ALA A 86 -1.17 -7.50 7.50
C ALA A 86 -1.56 -6.39 6.50
N PHE A 87 -2.83 -5.97 6.50
CA PHE A 87 -3.32 -4.83 5.72
C PHE A 87 -2.52 -3.54 6.01
N GLU A 88 -2.34 -3.20 7.28
CA GLU A 88 -1.53 -2.06 7.73
C GLU A 88 -0.10 -2.12 7.18
N PHE A 89 0.53 -3.30 7.25
CA PHE A 89 1.87 -3.52 6.74
C PHE A 89 1.96 -3.28 5.22
N GLY A 90 0.99 -3.78 4.45
CA GLY A 90 0.94 -3.54 3.01
C GLY A 90 0.78 -2.06 2.65
N ALA A 91 -0.09 -1.36 3.38
CA ALA A 91 -0.35 0.07 3.15
C ALA A 91 0.86 0.95 3.52
N ILE A 92 1.53 0.69 4.65
CA ILE A 92 2.72 1.47 5.05
C ILE A 92 3.90 1.26 4.10
N GLU A 93 4.09 0.07 3.54
CA GLU A 93 5.12 -0.17 2.53
C GLU A 93 4.92 0.71 1.29
N GLN A 94 3.69 0.86 0.81
CA GLN A 94 3.39 1.75 -0.31
C GLN A 94 3.59 3.23 0.07
N ALA A 95 3.23 3.62 1.29
CA ALA A 95 3.47 4.97 1.78
C ALA A 95 4.97 5.29 1.88
N ARG A 96 5.79 4.33 2.31
CA ARG A 96 7.26 4.44 2.35
C ARG A 96 7.84 4.64 0.95
N ASP A 97 7.41 3.83 -0.01
CA ASP A 97 7.87 3.93 -1.40
C ASP A 97 7.51 5.29 -2.02
N LEU A 98 6.27 5.75 -1.84
CA LEU A 98 5.86 7.08 -2.31
C LEU A 98 6.67 8.19 -1.62
N ALA A 99 6.83 8.15 -0.29
CA ALA A 99 7.63 9.14 0.43
C ALA A 99 9.10 9.16 -0.02
N LEU A 100 9.67 7.98 -0.33
CA LEU A 100 11.01 7.85 -0.89
C LEU A 100 11.11 8.55 -2.25
N ILE A 101 10.16 8.30 -3.14
CA ILE A 101 10.15 8.89 -4.48
C ILE A 101 9.84 10.38 -4.43
N MET A 102 8.94 10.84 -3.55
CA MET A 102 8.71 12.25 -3.32
C MET A 102 10.00 12.98 -2.94
N ARG A 103 10.78 12.38 -2.03
CA ARG A 103 12.08 12.91 -1.59
C ARG A 103 13.17 12.89 -2.66
N LYS A 104 13.22 11.84 -3.47
CA LYS A 104 14.32 11.60 -4.42
C LYS A 104 14.07 12.22 -5.80
N GLU A 105 12.83 12.19 -6.27
CA GLU A 105 12.46 12.53 -7.64
C GLU A 105 11.47 13.70 -7.69
N PHE A 106 10.35 13.65 -6.97
CA PHE A 106 9.29 14.66 -7.15
C PHE A 106 9.67 16.03 -6.58
N SER A 107 10.43 16.11 -5.49
CA SER A 107 10.80 17.39 -4.90
C SER A 107 12.12 17.97 -5.40
N ARG A 108 12.79 17.30 -6.35
CA ARG A 108 14.14 17.68 -6.79
C ARG A 108 14.18 18.04 -8.27
N SER A 109 14.87 19.13 -8.59
CA SER A 109 15.20 19.45 -9.97
C SER A 109 16.40 18.61 -10.43
N GLN A 110 16.52 18.34 -11.73
CA GLN A 110 17.67 17.63 -12.31
C GLN A 110 19.04 18.26 -11.96
N SER A 111 19.07 19.56 -11.65
CA SER A 111 20.30 20.30 -11.32
C SER A 111 20.58 20.42 -9.81
N GLN A 112 19.63 20.09 -8.94
CA GLN A 112 19.76 20.24 -7.49
C GLN A 112 19.95 18.90 -6.78
N SER A 113 21.03 18.83 -6.00
CA SER A 113 21.39 17.60 -5.27
C SER A 113 20.74 17.47 -3.89
N THR A 114 20.10 18.51 -3.37
CA THR A 114 19.59 18.56 -2.00
C THR A 114 18.13 18.13 -1.92
N ALA A 115 17.86 17.12 -1.10
CA ALA A 115 16.49 16.69 -0.78
C ALA A 115 15.80 17.71 0.14
N ASP A 116 14.47 17.82 0.04
CA ASP A 116 13.67 18.60 0.99
C ASP A 116 13.81 18.00 2.40
N LYS A 117 14.02 18.88 3.39
CA LYS A 117 14.32 18.48 4.77
C LYS A 117 13.14 17.78 5.45
N ASP A 118 11.91 18.22 5.16
CA ASP A 118 10.72 17.65 5.77
C ASP A 118 10.41 16.29 5.13
N LEU A 119 10.57 16.15 3.82
CA LEU A 119 10.44 14.85 3.15
C LEU A 119 11.52 13.85 3.59
N LEU A 120 12.76 14.32 3.80
CA LEU A 120 13.83 13.50 4.38
C LEU A 120 13.45 12.97 5.76
N ALA A 121 13.00 13.85 6.65
CA ALA A 121 12.59 13.49 8.00
C ALA A 121 11.34 12.61 8.00
N ALA A 122 10.31 12.95 7.21
CA ALA A 122 9.06 12.20 7.11
C ALA A 122 9.31 10.78 6.61
N HIS A 123 10.11 10.61 5.55
CA HIS A 123 10.49 9.29 5.06
C HIS A 123 11.25 8.48 6.11
N SER A 124 12.16 9.11 6.89
CA SER A 124 12.83 8.41 7.99
C SER A 124 11.85 7.93 9.06
N LYS A 125 10.87 8.77 9.42
CA LYS A 125 9.85 8.46 10.42
C LYS A 125 8.91 7.34 9.97
N LEU A 126 8.54 7.29 8.69
CA LEU A 126 7.72 6.20 8.12
C LEU A 126 8.45 4.84 8.12
N ASN A 127 9.79 4.84 8.13
CA ASN A 127 10.59 3.61 8.09
C ASN A 127 10.84 2.96 9.47
N ILE A 128 10.26 3.48 10.56
CA ILE A 128 10.31 2.76 11.83
C ILE A 128 9.59 1.41 11.72
N GLU A 129 10.07 0.40 12.45
CA GLU A 129 9.43 -0.91 12.49
C GLU A 129 7.96 -0.79 12.88
N HIS A 130 7.09 -1.36 12.04
CA HIS A 130 5.64 -1.17 12.10
C HIS A 130 4.97 -1.84 13.32
N THR A 131 5.67 -2.80 13.94
CA THR A 131 5.29 -3.49 15.18
C THR A 131 5.91 -2.85 16.43
N SER A 132 6.69 -1.76 16.29
CA SER A 132 7.33 -1.09 17.42
C SER A 132 6.28 -0.45 18.33
N TRP A 133 6.06 -1.05 19.50
CA TRP A 133 5.11 -0.58 20.51
C TRP A 133 5.73 0.35 21.55
N LEU A 134 7.03 0.18 21.81
CA LEU A 134 7.81 0.99 22.77
C LEU A 134 8.49 2.16 22.06
N VAL A 135 9.22 3.01 22.78
CA VAL A 135 9.89 4.20 22.25
C VAL A 135 11.05 3.85 21.30
N PRO A 136 11.08 4.38 20.07
CA PRO A 136 10.03 5.18 19.42
C PRO A 136 8.89 4.28 18.90
N SER A 137 7.64 4.65 19.22
CA SER A 137 6.47 3.86 18.81
C SER A 137 6.12 4.13 17.36
N ALA A 138 5.67 3.09 16.64
CA ALA A 138 5.27 3.19 15.24
C ALA A 138 4.24 4.31 15.03
N GLU A 139 3.15 4.29 15.80
CA GLU A 139 2.11 5.33 15.73
C GLU A 139 2.66 6.74 15.96
N GLY A 140 3.51 6.93 16.96
CA GLY A 140 4.08 8.24 17.30
C GLY A 140 4.93 8.80 16.16
N GLU A 141 5.82 7.97 15.62
CA GLU A 141 6.67 8.35 14.49
C GLU A 141 5.84 8.60 13.22
N TYR A 142 4.79 7.81 12.95
CA TYR A 142 3.91 8.03 11.81
C TYR A 142 3.12 9.33 11.94
N ARG A 143 2.64 9.69 13.14
CA ARG A 143 2.03 11.01 13.38
C ARG A 143 3.02 12.15 13.17
N ASP A 144 4.27 11.98 13.55
CA ASP A 144 5.32 12.97 13.29
C ASP A 144 5.65 13.08 11.79
N ALA A 145 5.65 11.97 11.05
CA ALA A 145 5.77 11.99 9.60
C ALA A 145 4.63 12.78 8.94
N ILE A 146 3.38 12.56 9.38
CA ILE A 146 2.20 13.30 8.88
C ILE A 146 2.36 14.80 9.12
N LYS A 147 2.84 15.23 10.30
CA LYS A 147 3.12 16.66 10.58
C LYS A 147 4.13 17.24 9.59
N LEU A 148 5.22 16.52 9.32
CA LEU A 148 6.25 16.94 8.37
C LEU A 148 5.71 17.02 6.94
N LEU A 149 4.89 16.06 6.51
CA LEU A 149 4.22 16.09 5.21
C LEU A 149 3.26 17.28 5.07
N LYS A 150 2.52 17.61 6.15
CA LYS A 150 1.66 18.81 6.18
C LYS A 150 2.47 20.10 6.06
N LEU A 151 3.64 20.18 6.70
CA LEU A 151 4.56 21.32 6.56
C LEU A 151 5.09 21.45 5.13
N TYR A 152 5.55 20.35 4.53
CA TYR A 152 5.96 20.33 3.13
C TYR A 152 4.82 20.79 2.20
N ARG A 153 3.61 20.24 2.38
CA ARG A 153 2.42 20.64 1.61
C ARG A 153 2.09 22.12 1.74
N ALA A 154 2.22 22.68 2.94
CA ALA A 154 2.00 24.11 3.18
C ALA A 154 3.05 24.97 2.47
N ARG A 155 4.33 24.56 2.47
CA ARG A 155 5.41 25.28 1.77
C ARG A 155 5.24 25.26 0.25
N ILE A 156 4.92 24.13 -0.36
CA ILE A 156 4.69 24.08 -1.82
C ILE A 156 3.47 24.93 -2.25
N ALA A 157 2.56 25.22 -1.32
CA ALA A 157 1.41 26.07 -1.55
C ALA A 157 1.67 27.57 -1.32
N ASP A 158 2.79 27.94 -0.69
CA ASP A 158 3.15 29.32 -0.42
C ASP A 158 3.81 29.96 -1.65
N THR A 159 3.04 30.75 -2.39
CA THR A 159 3.54 31.47 -3.57
C THR A 159 4.55 32.58 -3.22
N ASN A 160 4.65 32.98 -1.95
CA ASN A 160 5.54 34.07 -1.52
C ASN A 160 6.92 33.55 -1.10
N ASN A 161 7.06 32.26 -0.81
CA ASN A 161 8.32 31.63 -0.42
C ASN A 161 8.53 30.31 -1.17
N PRO A 162 9.27 30.30 -2.30
CA PRO A 162 9.41 29.13 -3.17
C PRO A 162 10.51 28.16 -2.69
N ASP A 163 10.66 27.96 -1.39
CA ASP A 163 11.70 27.15 -0.75
C ASP A 163 11.43 25.64 -0.81
N ALA A 164 10.20 25.22 -1.11
CA ALA A 164 9.84 23.84 -1.46
C ALA A 164 9.20 23.77 -2.84
N GLN A 165 9.46 22.68 -3.58
CA GLN A 165 8.95 22.48 -4.94
C GLN A 165 8.47 21.04 -5.14
N PHE A 166 7.57 20.88 -6.11
CA PHE A 166 7.16 19.59 -6.66
C PHE A 166 7.21 19.65 -8.20
N TYR A 167 7.86 18.69 -8.83
CA TYR A 167 8.10 18.64 -10.27
C TYR A 167 7.31 17.49 -10.90
N ALA A 168 6.12 17.80 -11.42
CA ALA A 168 5.32 16.86 -12.20
C ALA A 168 5.92 16.67 -13.61
N ARG A 169 6.79 15.68 -13.76
CA ARG A 169 7.49 15.36 -15.01
C ARG A 169 7.39 13.88 -15.35
N ALA A 170 7.44 13.55 -16.64
CA ALA A 170 7.30 12.16 -17.10
C ALA A 170 8.43 11.25 -16.60
N ASP A 171 9.68 11.74 -16.58
CA ASP A 171 10.84 11.00 -16.04
C ASP A 171 10.66 10.69 -14.55
N ASN A 172 10.27 11.71 -13.77
CA ASN A 172 9.97 11.57 -12.35
C ASN A 172 8.85 10.53 -12.11
N LEU A 173 7.74 10.62 -12.85
CA LEU A 173 6.63 9.69 -12.72
C LEU A 173 7.05 8.25 -13.06
N ASN A 174 7.87 8.08 -14.10
CA ASN A 174 8.40 6.77 -14.47
C ASN A 174 9.23 6.12 -13.36
N GLU A 175 9.99 6.89 -12.58
CA GLU A 175 10.74 6.32 -11.44
C GLU A 175 9.82 5.77 -10.35
N TRP A 176 8.69 6.44 -10.07
CA TRP A 176 7.67 5.88 -9.16
C TRP A 176 7.02 4.63 -9.74
N LEU A 177 6.62 4.67 -11.01
CA LEU A 177 5.91 3.55 -11.66
C LEU A 177 6.77 2.29 -11.76
N LYS A 178 8.10 2.42 -11.91
CA LYS A 178 9.03 1.29 -11.84
C LYS A 178 9.00 0.60 -10.47
N GLU A 179 8.89 1.36 -9.38
CA GLU A 179 8.78 0.79 -8.04
C GLU A 179 7.41 0.10 -7.87
N VAL A 180 6.34 0.74 -8.32
CA VAL A 180 4.99 0.17 -8.35
C VAL A 180 4.96 -1.14 -9.14
N GLN A 181 5.60 -1.20 -10.31
CA GLN A 181 5.68 -2.39 -11.14
C GLN A 181 6.32 -3.57 -10.39
N LYS A 182 7.45 -3.33 -9.69
CA LYS A 182 8.13 -4.35 -8.89
C LYS A 182 7.24 -4.86 -7.75
N ARG A 183 6.58 -3.94 -7.05
CA ARG A 183 5.66 -4.25 -5.95
C ARG A 183 4.48 -5.09 -6.42
N LEU A 184 3.80 -4.68 -7.49
CA LEU A 184 2.67 -5.43 -8.07
C LEU A 184 3.10 -6.80 -8.60
N GLY A 185 4.25 -6.90 -9.26
CA GLY A 185 4.81 -8.18 -9.70
C GLY A 185 5.06 -9.14 -8.54
N SER A 186 5.70 -8.66 -7.47
CA SER A 186 5.94 -9.45 -6.25
C SER A 186 4.64 -9.91 -5.57
N MET A 187 3.67 -9.01 -5.42
CA MET A 187 2.36 -9.32 -4.83
C MET A 187 1.60 -10.37 -5.65
N SER A 188 1.55 -10.23 -6.98
CA SER A 188 0.91 -11.21 -7.88
C SER A 188 1.54 -12.59 -7.76
N GLN A 189 2.87 -12.66 -7.68
CA GLN A 189 3.59 -13.92 -7.50
C GLN A 189 3.28 -14.56 -6.14
N ARG A 190 3.28 -13.79 -5.04
CA ARG A 190 2.97 -14.29 -3.69
C ARG A 190 1.54 -14.79 -3.56
N LEU A 191 0.58 -14.08 -4.15
CA LEU A 191 -0.82 -14.52 -4.20
C LEU A 191 -0.98 -15.79 -5.03
N SER A 192 -0.28 -15.89 -6.17
CA SER A 192 -0.35 -17.07 -7.02
C SER A 192 0.29 -18.31 -6.37
N ALA A 193 1.28 -18.11 -5.49
CA ALA A 193 1.86 -19.17 -4.67
C ALA A 193 0.87 -19.77 -3.65
N SER A 194 -0.31 -19.18 -3.41
CA SER A 194 -1.34 -19.74 -2.52
C SER A 194 -1.78 -21.16 -2.90
N VAL A 195 -1.80 -21.49 -4.20
CA VAL A 195 -2.19 -22.81 -4.71
C VAL A 195 -1.02 -23.76 -4.94
N GLY A 196 0.21 -23.26 -4.79
CA GLY A 196 1.43 -23.95 -5.19
C GLY A 196 1.69 -23.79 -6.69
N GLN A 197 2.79 -23.15 -7.03
CA GLN A 197 3.26 -23.00 -8.41
C GLN A 197 4.60 -23.71 -8.58
N GLU A 198 4.73 -24.49 -9.64
CA GLU A 198 6.03 -24.97 -10.09
C GLU A 198 6.72 -23.83 -10.85
N ARG A 199 7.74 -23.22 -10.22
CA ARG A 199 8.53 -22.16 -10.84
C ARG A 199 9.77 -22.79 -11.45
N ILE A 200 9.88 -22.68 -12.77
CA ILE A 200 11.14 -22.93 -13.46
C ILE A 200 12.07 -21.77 -13.13
N ASN A 201 13.29 -22.06 -12.69
CA ASN A 201 14.27 -21.03 -12.39
C ASN A 201 14.75 -20.39 -13.69
N THR A 202 14.32 -19.15 -13.92
CA THR A 202 14.75 -18.30 -15.04
C THR A 202 15.56 -17.10 -14.56
N ASP A 203 16.08 -17.12 -13.33
CA ASP A 203 16.71 -15.97 -12.68
C ASP A 203 17.94 -15.45 -13.43
N LEU A 204 18.63 -16.32 -14.19
CA LEU A 204 19.75 -15.98 -15.07
C LEU A 204 19.50 -16.42 -16.54
N ALA A 205 18.24 -16.70 -16.89
CA ALA A 205 17.92 -17.21 -18.21
C ALA A 205 18.22 -16.16 -19.29
N GLY A 206 19.13 -16.50 -20.21
CA GLY A 206 19.54 -15.60 -21.29
C GLY A 206 20.66 -14.62 -20.91
N GLU A 207 21.18 -14.66 -19.69
CA GLU A 207 22.26 -13.77 -19.23
C GLU A 207 23.59 -14.53 -19.14
N THR A 208 24.48 -14.32 -20.12
CA THR A 208 25.77 -15.01 -20.22
C THR A 208 26.78 -14.55 -19.17
N GLU A 209 26.64 -13.35 -18.62
CA GLU A 209 27.59 -12.73 -17.68
C GLU A 209 27.05 -12.57 -16.25
N ALA A 210 25.84 -13.07 -15.97
CA ALA A 210 25.23 -12.93 -14.65
C ALA A 210 25.61 -14.09 -13.73
N SER A 211 25.76 -13.80 -12.44
CA SER A 211 26.12 -14.78 -11.41
C SER A 211 25.24 -14.62 -10.18
N GLN A 212 24.96 -15.74 -9.50
CA GLN A 212 24.16 -15.78 -8.28
C GLN A 212 25.01 -16.30 -7.11
N SER A 213 24.80 -15.76 -5.91
CA SER A 213 25.58 -16.12 -4.71
C SER A 213 25.37 -17.56 -4.27
N THR A 214 24.21 -18.15 -4.55
CA THR A 214 23.85 -19.53 -4.20
C THR A 214 23.21 -20.24 -5.40
N PRO A 215 23.62 -21.49 -5.72
CA PRO A 215 22.95 -22.27 -6.75
C PRO A 215 21.52 -22.62 -6.34
N ASN A 216 20.55 -22.24 -7.16
CA ASN A 216 19.14 -22.59 -6.99
C ASN A 216 18.76 -23.82 -7.84
N LEU A 217 17.73 -24.57 -7.41
CA LEU A 217 17.20 -25.70 -8.17
C LEU A 217 16.61 -25.22 -9.51
N ALA A 218 16.63 -26.08 -10.53
CA ALA A 218 16.09 -25.78 -11.86
C ALA A 218 14.55 -25.66 -11.88
N SER A 219 13.87 -26.37 -10.99
CA SER A 219 12.43 -26.26 -10.72
C SER A 219 12.22 -26.29 -9.22
N GLN A 220 11.37 -25.40 -8.71
CA GLN A 220 10.96 -25.38 -7.31
C GLN A 220 9.46 -25.16 -7.20
N GLN A 221 8.79 -25.98 -6.38
CA GLN A 221 7.42 -25.72 -5.99
C GLN A 221 7.39 -24.64 -4.90
N ILE A 222 6.85 -23.47 -5.23
CA ILE A 222 6.65 -22.38 -4.30
C ILE A 222 5.19 -22.42 -3.86
N LYS A 223 4.96 -22.72 -2.58
CA LYS A 223 3.62 -22.75 -1.98
C LYS A 223 3.59 -22.01 -0.65
N THR A 224 2.68 -21.06 -0.54
CA THR A 224 2.43 -20.34 0.72
C THR A 224 1.80 -21.29 1.74
N SER A 225 2.27 -21.23 3.00
CA SER A 225 1.67 -21.98 4.10
C SER A 225 0.20 -21.60 4.28
N TRP A 226 -0.65 -22.57 4.63
CA TRP A 226 -2.10 -22.33 4.79
C TRP A 226 -2.40 -21.23 5.82
N TRP A 227 -1.62 -21.16 6.89
CA TRP A 227 -1.69 -20.14 7.96
C TRP A 227 -1.16 -18.75 7.57
N LYS A 228 -0.78 -18.56 6.31
CA LYS A 228 -0.20 -17.31 5.79
C LYS A 228 -0.89 -16.83 4.53
N ILE A 229 -1.93 -17.52 4.06
CA ILE A 229 -2.56 -17.16 2.79
C ILE A 229 -3.42 -15.91 2.96
N ASP A 230 -4.16 -15.84 4.07
CA ASP A 230 -4.89 -14.66 4.50
C ASP A 230 -3.95 -13.48 4.78
N ASP A 231 -2.83 -13.69 5.49
CA ASP A 231 -1.80 -12.63 5.68
C ASP A 231 -1.35 -12.04 4.34
N VAL A 232 -0.98 -12.89 3.37
CA VAL A 232 -0.55 -12.43 2.03
C VAL A 232 -1.69 -11.70 1.31
N PHE A 233 -2.92 -12.18 1.45
CA PHE A 233 -4.09 -11.57 0.83
C PHE A 233 -4.37 -10.18 1.40
N TYR A 234 -4.42 -10.02 2.72
CA TYR A 234 -4.70 -8.73 3.35
C TYR A 234 -3.55 -7.75 3.24
N GLU A 235 -2.30 -8.21 3.31
CA GLU A 235 -1.13 -7.37 3.00
C GLU A 235 -1.24 -6.82 1.58
N THR A 236 -1.62 -7.67 0.62
CA THR A 236 -1.82 -7.22 -0.74
C THR A 236 -2.99 -6.24 -0.86
N ARG A 237 -4.09 -6.44 -0.09
CA ARG A 237 -5.24 -5.52 -0.10
C ARG A 237 -4.87 -4.15 0.44
N GLY A 238 -4.13 -4.08 1.55
CA GLY A 238 -3.67 -2.82 2.12
C GLY A 238 -2.72 -2.07 1.20
N ALA A 239 -1.82 -2.80 0.54
CA ALA A 239 -0.95 -2.21 -0.47
C ALA A 239 -1.73 -1.65 -1.66
N THR A 240 -2.68 -2.41 -2.23
CA THR A 240 -3.47 -1.91 -3.37
C THR A 240 -4.44 -0.80 -2.98
N TRP A 241 -4.93 -0.78 -1.74
CA TRP A 241 -5.72 0.32 -1.18
C TRP A 241 -4.92 1.64 -1.12
N ALA A 242 -3.72 1.60 -0.53
CA ALA A 242 -2.85 2.78 -0.48
C ALA A 242 -2.43 3.23 -1.89
N LEU A 243 -2.09 2.28 -2.76
CA LEU A 243 -1.72 2.58 -4.15
C LEU A 243 -2.88 3.19 -4.95
N LEU A 244 -4.11 2.72 -4.75
CA LEU A 244 -5.31 3.29 -5.37
C LEU A 244 -5.47 4.78 -5.02
N ASN A 245 -5.31 5.11 -3.74
CA ASN A 245 -5.35 6.48 -3.26
C ASN A 245 -4.27 7.34 -3.95
N PHE A 246 -3.05 6.82 -4.07
CA PHE A 246 -1.94 7.53 -4.70
C PHE A 246 -2.14 7.69 -6.22
N MET A 247 -2.64 6.68 -6.92
CA MET A 247 -2.92 6.75 -8.36
C MET A 247 -3.98 7.81 -8.68
N LYS A 248 -5.04 7.90 -7.87
CA LYS A 248 -6.05 8.98 -7.98
C LYS A 248 -5.43 10.37 -7.81
N ALA A 249 -4.47 10.52 -6.90
CA ALA A 249 -3.77 11.78 -6.68
C ALA A 249 -2.79 12.14 -7.80
N ILE A 250 -2.12 11.13 -8.36
CA ILE A 250 -1.23 11.28 -9.51
C ILE A 250 -2.00 11.70 -10.76
N GLU A 251 -3.22 11.19 -10.97
CA GLU A 251 -4.10 11.64 -12.05
C GLU A 251 -4.31 13.17 -12.01
N VAL A 252 -4.45 13.74 -10.80
CA VAL A 252 -4.64 15.18 -10.61
C VAL A 252 -3.35 15.97 -10.86
N ASP A 253 -2.26 15.61 -10.18
CA ASP A 253 -1.00 16.39 -10.22
C ASP A 253 -0.24 16.23 -11.54
N PHE A 254 -0.33 15.06 -12.18
CA PHE A 254 0.33 14.76 -13.46
C PHE A 254 -0.60 14.87 -14.66
N ALA A 255 -1.82 15.39 -14.51
CA ALA A 255 -2.82 15.50 -15.59
C ALA A 255 -2.23 16.05 -16.91
N ASP A 256 -1.46 17.14 -16.84
CA ASP A 256 -0.87 17.75 -18.04
C ASP A 256 0.20 16.86 -18.70
N VAL A 257 0.98 16.13 -17.88
CA VAL A 257 1.98 15.17 -18.36
C VAL A 257 1.29 13.98 -19.03
N LEU A 258 0.28 13.42 -18.37
CA LEU A 258 -0.49 12.27 -18.86
C LEU A 258 -1.20 12.61 -20.17
N LYS A 259 -1.86 13.77 -20.23
CA LYS A 259 -2.52 14.26 -21.43
C LYS A 259 -1.54 14.46 -22.57
N LYS A 260 -0.38 15.09 -22.32
CA LYS A 260 0.66 15.32 -23.32
C LYS A 260 1.21 14.00 -23.88
N LYS A 261 1.30 12.96 -23.06
CA LYS A 261 1.79 11.62 -23.43
C LYS A 261 0.68 10.67 -23.91
N ASN A 262 -0.56 11.14 -24.02
CA ASN A 262 -1.73 10.32 -24.34
C ASN A 262 -1.88 9.09 -23.43
N ALA A 263 -1.62 9.28 -22.14
CA ALA A 263 -1.48 8.21 -21.15
C ALA A 263 -2.58 8.21 -20.06
N GLU A 264 -3.55 9.12 -20.16
CA GLU A 264 -4.67 9.25 -19.21
C GLU A 264 -5.48 7.94 -19.12
N VAL A 265 -5.81 7.34 -20.27
CA VAL A 265 -6.56 6.08 -20.33
C VAL A 265 -5.81 4.92 -19.66
N SER A 266 -4.48 4.87 -19.83
CA SER A 266 -3.65 3.83 -19.20
C SER A 266 -3.66 3.97 -17.67
N LEU A 267 -3.58 5.19 -17.14
CA LEU A 267 -3.69 5.43 -15.70
C LEU A 267 -5.09 5.04 -15.17
N GLN A 268 -6.15 5.40 -15.89
CA GLN A 268 -7.52 5.05 -15.51
C GLN A 268 -7.76 3.53 -15.49
N GLN A 269 -7.13 2.80 -16.42
CA GLN A 269 -7.16 1.33 -16.39
C GLN A 269 -6.48 0.79 -15.13
N ILE A 270 -5.33 1.34 -14.72
CA ILE A 270 -4.66 0.95 -13.46
C ILE A 270 -5.59 1.19 -12.27
N ILE A 271 -6.17 2.39 -12.17
CA ILE A 271 -7.11 2.77 -11.09
C ILE A 271 -8.27 1.76 -11.03
N ARG A 272 -8.90 1.47 -12.17
CA ARG A 272 -10.00 0.51 -12.25
C ARG A 272 -9.60 -0.88 -11.77
N GLU A 273 -8.47 -1.41 -12.21
CA GLU A 273 -8.01 -2.74 -11.77
C GLU A 273 -7.69 -2.76 -10.27
N LEU A 274 -7.19 -1.66 -9.70
CA LEU A 274 -6.99 -1.52 -8.27
C LEU A 274 -8.33 -1.44 -7.51
N GLU A 275 -9.34 -0.75 -8.03
CA GLU A 275 -10.70 -0.73 -7.44
C GLU A 275 -11.32 -2.12 -7.37
N GLU A 276 -11.11 -2.96 -8.38
CA GLU A 276 -11.57 -4.35 -8.36
C GLU A 276 -10.92 -5.17 -7.23
N THR A 277 -9.68 -4.85 -6.83
CA THR A 277 -9.04 -5.51 -5.68
C THR A 277 -9.69 -5.17 -4.34
N GLN A 278 -10.47 -4.09 -4.28
CA GLN A 278 -11.13 -3.60 -3.07
C GLN A 278 -12.56 -4.12 -2.91
N GLN A 279 -13.08 -4.91 -3.85
CA GLN A 279 -14.43 -5.49 -3.74
C GLN A 279 -14.62 -6.30 -2.46
N SER A 280 -15.83 -6.26 -1.90
CA SER A 280 -16.17 -6.93 -0.65
C SER A 280 -15.99 -8.43 -0.74
N VAL A 281 -15.24 -9.00 0.20
CA VAL A 281 -15.13 -10.45 0.40
C VAL A 281 -16.27 -10.89 1.32
N TRP A 282 -17.29 -11.52 0.75
CA TRP A 282 -18.48 -11.97 1.51
C TRP A 282 -18.23 -13.21 2.37
N SER A 283 -17.14 -13.93 2.12
CA SER A 283 -16.75 -15.09 2.91
C SER A 283 -16.06 -14.64 4.21
N PRO A 284 -16.39 -15.23 5.38
CA PRO A 284 -15.71 -14.91 6.63
C PRO A 284 -14.24 -15.37 6.66
N ILE A 285 -13.83 -16.21 5.71
CA ILE A 285 -12.47 -16.76 5.59
C ILE A 285 -11.99 -16.58 4.16
N VAL A 286 -10.69 -16.31 3.97
CA VAL A 286 -10.07 -16.28 2.64
C VAL A 286 -10.03 -17.70 2.07
N LEU A 287 -10.84 -17.95 1.05
CA LEU A 287 -10.92 -19.23 0.37
C LEU A 287 -9.86 -19.34 -0.72
N ASN A 288 -9.14 -20.46 -0.72
CA ASN A 288 -8.04 -20.74 -1.64
C ASN A 288 -8.21 -22.14 -2.22
N GLY A 289 -9.29 -22.34 -2.99
CA GLY A 289 -9.54 -23.57 -3.73
C GLY A 289 -8.50 -23.82 -4.83
N SER A 290 -8.55 -24.97 -5.51
CA SER A 290 -7.76 -25.13 -6.73
C SER A 290 -8.27 -24.18 -7.83
N GLY A 291 -7.42 -23.77 -8.77
CA GLY A 291 -7.78 -22.78 -9.80
C GLY A 291 -8.99 -23.15 -10.68
N PHE A 292 -9.30 -24.45 -10.80
CA PHE A 292 -10.48 -24.98 -11.48
C PHE A 292 -11.38 -25.81 -10.55
N GLY A 293 -11.31 -25.55 -9.24
CA GLY A 293 -12.04 -26.27 -8.21
C GLY A 293 -13.49 -25.81 -8.04
N ILE A 294 -14.21 -26.50 -7.15
CA ILE A 294 -15.62 -26.18 -6.82
C ILE A 294 -15.72 -24.94 -5.90
N VAL A 295 -14.66 -24.62 -5.17
CA VAL A 295 -14.59 -23.50 -4.22
C VAL A 295 -13.87 -22.32 -4.86
N ALA A 296 -14.30 -21.10 -4.53
CA ALA A 296 -13.62 -19.88 -4.95
C ALA A 296 -12.14 -19.85 -4.54
N ASN A 297 -11.35 -19.10 -5.30
CA ASN A 297 -9.98 -18.79 -4.94
C ASN A 297 -9.79 -17.26 -4.98
N HIS A 298 -9.88 -16.63 -3.81
CA HIS A 298 -9.75 -15.18 -3.70
C HIS A 298 -8.35 -14.71 -4.07
N SER A 299 -7.30 -15.46 -3.69
CA SER A 299 -5.92 -15.08 -3.98
C SER A 299 -5.62 -15.07 -5.49
N LEU A 300 -6.10 -16.07 -6.24
CA LEU A 300 -5.91 -16.12 -7.70
C LEU A 300 -6.74 -15.06 -8.43
N VAL A 301 -7.95 -14.78 -7.95
CA VAL A 301 -8.77 -13.68 -8.49
C VAL A 301 -8.05 -12.35 -8.29
N MET A 302 -7.54 -12.10 -7.08
CA MET A 302 -6.78 -10.90 -6.76
C MET A 302 -5.46 -10.82 -7.55
N ALA A 303 -4.74 -11.94 -7.69
CA ALA A 303 -3.52 -12.01 -8.49
C ALA A 303 -3.77 -11.64 -9.95
N ASN A 304 -4.94 -12.00 -10.48
CA ASN A 304 -5.34 -11.65 -11.84
C ASN A 304 -5.52 -10.13 -12.00
N TYR A 305 -6.30 -9.49 -11.11
CA TYR A 305 -6.46 -8.03 -11.10
C TYR A 305 -5.10 -7.31 -11.00
N ILE A 306 -4.22 -7.76 -10.10
CA ILE A 306 -2.89 -7.17 -9.91
C ILE A 306 -2.00 -7.39 -11.13
N SER A 307 -2.07 -8.56 -11.77
CA SER A 307 -1.33 -8.82 -13.01
C SER A 307 -1.75 -7.86 -14.13
N ARG A 308 -3.05 -7.60 -14.27
CA ARG A 308 -3.57 -6.62 -15.25
C ARG A 308 -3.17 -5.18 -14.91
N ALA A 309 -3.24 -4.80 -13.63
CA ALA A 309 -2.75 -3.51 -13.17
C ALA A 309 -1.25 -3.34 -13.48
N ASN A 310 -0.44 -4.37 -13.22
CA ASN A 310 0.99 -4.37 -13.49
C ASN A 310 1.31 -4.23 -14.99
N ALA A 311 0.58 -4.94 -15.85
CA ALA A 311 0.69 -4.79 -17.30
C ALA A 311 0.36 -3.36 -17.74
N ALA A 312 -0.71 -2.76 -17.21
CA ALA A 312 -1.08 -1.38 -17.49
C ALA A 312 -0.03 -0.36 -16.98
N VAL A 313 0.64 -0.62 -15.85
CA VAL A 313 1.78 0.18 -15.35
C VAL A 313 2.98 0.12 -16.32
N ILE A 314 3.28 -1.07 -16.87
CA ILE A 314 4.35 -1.24 -17.87
C ILE A 314 4.02 -0.42 -19.13
N ASP A 315 2.79 -0.53 -19.63
CA ASP A 315 2.34 0.23 -20.80
C ASP A 315 2.41 1.74 -20.56
N LEU A 316 1.96 2.21 -19.38
CA LEU A 316 2.07 3.61 -18.97
C LEU A 316 3.53 4.09 -18.96
N THR A 317 4.44 3.29 -18.41
CA THR A 317 5.87 3.61 -18.35
C THR A 317 6.48 3.74 -19.76
N ASN A 318 6.07 2.87 -20.69
CA ASN A 318 6.48 2.93 -22.09
C ASN A 318 5.98 4.20 -22.79
N LEU A 319 4.70 4.56 -22.59
CA LEU A 319 4.10 5.78 -23.15
C LEU A 319 4.80 7.06 -22.65
N LEU A 320 5.10 7.12 -21.34
CA LEU A 320 5.79 8.26 -20.74
C LEU A 320 7.22 8.43 -21.25
N THR A 321 7.88 7.33 -21.65
CA THR A 321 9.25 7.31 -22.17
C THR A 321 9.31 7.64 -23.68
N GLN A 322 8.34 7.17 -24.46
CA GLN A 322 8.37 7.23 -25.93
C GLN A 322 7.57 8.40 -26.55
N GLY A 323 6.50 8.84 -25.89
CA GLY A 323 5.76 10.07 -26.26
C GLY A 323 6.54 11.32 -25.89
#